data_AF-A0A834BPK0-F1
#
_entry.id   AF-A0A834BPK0-F1
#
_cell.length_a   1.000
_cell.length_b   1.000
_cell.length_c   1.000
_cell.angle_alpha   90.00
_cell.angle_beta   90.00
_cell.angle_gamma   90.00
#
_symmetry.space_group_name_H-M   'P 1'
#
loop_
_entity.id
_entity.type
_entity.pdbx_description
1 polymer ?
#
loop_
_entity_poly.entity_id
_entity_poly.type
_entity_poly.pdbx_seq_one_letter_code
_entity_poly.pdbx_strand_id
1 'polypeptide(L)'
;MFSSPVFLENLEHEASFVYLSAIQGLAALADSYPDRILDRLLRDFQHGPSLPSSNKERSLETRLKVGEVLMRASRAMGELAPHLGQPLVGVFLRGTRDPDASVRASCLSNLGELCQKLDYALGPLTQELSSCLTALIKTEKEAEVRRAAVHVIALLLRGLSDRTTEVLRDVLLDLYRALKWVIRSDPDEVAVVHAQLALEELDDVMRRFLFPGQKLEKKIRVLS
;
A
#
# COMPACT_ATOMS: atom_id res chain seq x y z
N MET A 1 -22.39 -9.64 -21.04
CA MET A 1 -21.48 -10.80 -21.20
C MET A 1 -20.57 -10.48 -22.39
N PHE A 2 -19.24 -10.63 -22.27
CA PHE A 2 -18.19 -10.39 -23.31
C PHE A 2 -17.44 -9.02 -23.39
N SER A 3 -17.08 -8.38 -22.28
CA SER A 3 -16.10 -7.26 -22.33
C SER A 3 -14.79 -7.51 -21.58
N SER A 4 -14.79 -8.32 -20.51
CA SER A 4 -13.58 -8.59 -19.72
C SER A 4 -12.40 -9.24 -20.50
N PRO A 5 -12.59 -10.21 -21.42
CA PRO A 5 -11.48 -10.85 -22.12
C PRO A 5 -10.73 -9.87 -23.04
N VAL A 6 -11.48 -9.05 -23.78
CA VAL A 6 -10.93 -8.06 -24.73
C VAL A 6 -10.08 -7.02 -24.01
N PHE A 7 -10.52 -6.55 -22.84
CA PHE A 7 -9.72 -5.60 -22.07
C PHE A 7 -8.41 -6.22 -21.54
N LEU A 8 -8.40 -7.51 -21.21
CA LEU A 8 -7.19 -8.18 -20.74
C LEU A 8 -6.21 -8.48 -21.87
N GLU A 9 -6.71 -8.86 -23.05
CA GLU A 9 -5.91 -8.95 -24.28
C GLU A 9 -5.31 -7.57 -24.63
N ASN A 10 -6.07 -6.49 -24.42
CA ASN A 10 -5.61 -5.13 -24.67
C ASN A 10 -4.56 -4.61 -23.66
N LEU A 11 -4.34 -5.28 -22.53
CA LEU A 11 -3.23 -4.93 -21.62
C LEU A 11 -1.85 -5.29 -22.21
N GLU A 12 -1.81 -6.21 -23.19
CA GLU A 12 -0.60 -6.67 -23.87
C GLU A 12 -0.14 -5.72 -24.99
N HIS A 13 -0.97 -4.74 -25.38
CA HIS A 13 -0.64 -3.80 -26.45
C HIS A 13 0.31 -2.67 -25.99
N GLU A 14 1.38 -2.47 -26.76
CA GLU A 14 2.37 -1.38 -26.56
C GLU A 14 1.77 0.02 -26.81
N ALA A 15 0.62 0.11 -27.49
CA ALA A 15 -0.06 1.38 -27.74
C ALA A 15 -0.71 1.92 -26.46
N SER A 16 -0.13 2.96 -25.87
CA SER A 16 -0.57 3.57 -24.60
C SER A 16 -2.07 3.87 -24.50
N PHE A 17 -2.74 4.21 -25.61
CA PHE A 17 -4.19 4.49 -25.63
C PHE A 17 -5.06 3.24 -25.47
N VAL A 18 -4.65 2.10 -26.04
CA VAL A 18 -5.35 0.81 -25.92
C VAL A 18 -5.19 0.26 -24.51
N TYR A 19 -3.97 0.39 -23.96
CA TYR A 19 -3.65 0.08 -22.57
C TYR A 19 -4.44 0.93 -21.56
N LEU A 20 -4.47 2.26 -21.72
CA LEU A 20 -5.24 3.16 -20.84
C LEU A 20 -6.74 2.88 -20.89
N SER A 21 -7.28 2.59 -22.07
CA SER A 21 -8.70 2.22 -22.24
C SER A 21 -9.00 0.87 -21.59
N ALA A 22 -8.06 -0.07 -21.64
CA ALA A 22 -8.17 -1.35 -20.94
C ALA A 22 -8.15 -1.21 -19.42
N ILE A 23 -7.24 -0.38 -18.88
CA ILE A 23 -7.22 -0.08 -17.45
C ILE A 23 -8.54 0.56 -17.00
N GLN A 24 -9.02 1.56 -17.74
CA GLN A 24 -10.26 2.26 -17.41
C GLN A 24 -11.47 1.32 -17.49
N GLY A 25 -11.51 0.46 -18.52
CA GLY A 25 -12.54 -0.56 -18.66
C GLY A 25 -12.52 -1.59 -17.53
N LEU A 26 -11.34 -2.07 -17.12
CA LEU A 26 -11.19 -3.02 -16.03
C LEU A 26 -11.52 -2.41 -14.66
N ALA A 27 -11.12 -1.15 -14.43
CA ALA A 27 -11.50 -0.43 -13.21
C ALA A 27 -13.02 -0.23 -13.13
N ALA A 28 -13.68 0.16 -14.24
CA ALA A 28 -15.13 0.27 -14.32
C ALA A 28 -15.84 -1.09 -14.13
N LEU A 29 -15.26 -2.17 -14.66
CA LEU A 29 -15.78 -3.52 -14.45
C LEU A 29 -15.60 -4.01 -13.01
N ALA A 30 -14.50 -3.63 -12.33
CA ALA A 30 -14.29 -3.95 -10.93
C ALA A 30 -15.32 -3.28 -10.01
N ASP A 31 -15.82 -2.10 -10.39
CA ASP A 31 -16.92 -1.42 -9.68
C ASP A 31 -18.25 -2.19 -9.81
N SER A 32 -18.53 -2.75 -10.99
CA SER A 32 -19.77 -3.50 -11.25
C SER A 32 -19.72 -4.99 -10.84
N TYR A 33 -18.54 -5.61 -10.88
CA TYR A 33 -18.32 -7.06 -10.66
C TYR A 33 -17.01 -7.31 -9.87
N PRO A 34 -16.92 -6.84 -8.62
CA PRO A 34 -15.66 -6.82 -7.86
C PRO A 34 -15.01 -8.20 -7.72
N ASP A 35 -15.74 -9.21 -7.23
CA ASP A 35 -15.17 -10.52 -6.91
C ASP A 35 -14.49 -11.18 -8.13
N ARG A 36 -15.19 -11.24 -9.27
CA ARG A 36 -14.69 -11.92 -10.47
C ARG A 36 -13.52 -11.19 -11.11
N ILE A 37 -13.57 -9.86 -11.14
CA ILE A 37 -12.54 -9.05 -11.78
C ILE A 37 -11.29 -9.02 -10.90
N LEU A 38 -11.45 -8.88 -9.59
CA LEU A 38 -10.34 -8.89 -8.65
C LEU A 38 -9.67 -10.26 -8.62
N ASP A 39 -10.41 -11.36 -8.53
CA ASP A 39 -9.81 -12.71 -8.59
C ASP A 39 -8.99 -12.94 -9.86
N ARG A 40 -9.40 -12.36 -10.99
CA ARG A 40 -8.66 -12.46 -12.24
C ARG A 40 -7.41 -11.57 -12.25
N LEU A 41 -7.56 -10.29 -11.89
CA LEU A 41 -6.43 -9.34 -11.80
C LEU A 41 -5.37 -9.80 -10.78
N LEU A 42 -5.81 -10.35 -9.64
CA LEU A 42 -4.93 -10.90 -8.62
C LEU A 42 -4.14 -12.11 -9.14
N ARG A 43 -4.77 -12.98 -9.94
CA ARG A 43 -4.09 -14.11 -10.58
C ARG A 43 -3.08 -13.66 -11.62
N ASP A 44 -3.48 -12.75 -12.51
CA ASP A 44 -2.62 -12.22 -13.57
C ASP A 44 -1.43 -11.43 -12.99
N PHE A 45 -1.62 -10.75 -11.86
CA PHE A 45 -0.53 -10.07 -11.14
C PHE A 45 0.51 -11.06 -10.58
N GLN A 46 0.05 -12.16 -10.00
CA GLN A 46 0.90 -13.15 -9.31
C GLN A 46 1.63 -14.08 -10.28
N HIS A 47 0.94 -14.53 -11.34
CA HIS A 47 1.43 -15.59 -12.22
C HIS A 47 1.84 -15.07 -13.60
N GLY A 48 1.66 -13.77 -13.85
CA GLY A 48 1.70 -13.20 -15.19
C GLY A 48 0.41 -13.51 -15.97
N PRO A 49 0.25 -12.94 -17.17
CA PRO A 49 -0.93 -13.19 -18.00
C PRO A 49 -1.06 -14.69 -18.30
N SER A 50 -2.30 -15.17 -18.39
CA SER A 50 -2.62 -16.58 -18.69
C SER A 50 -2.15 -17.04 -20.08
N LEU A 51 -1.72 -16.11 -20.94
CA LEU A 51 -1.17 -16.38 -22.26
C LEU A 51 0.37 -16.46 -22.15
N PRO A 52 1.02 -17.47 -22.76
CA PRO A 52 2.46 -17.62 -22.70
C PRO A 52 3.14 -16.50 -23.50
N SER A 53 3.46 -15.38 -22.83
CA SER A 53 4.35 -14.37 -23.38
C SER A 53 5.78 -14.92 -23.32
N SER A 54 6.38 -15.21 -24.48
CA SER A 54 7.75 -15.73 -24.58
C SER A 54 8.83 -14.75 -24.10
N ASN A 55 8.48 -13.49 -23.79
CA ASN A 55 9.39 -12.45 -23.34
C ASN A 55 9.17 -12.09 -21.86
N LYS A 56 10.19 -12.27 -21.02
CA LYS A 56 10.19 -11.91 -19.59
C LYS A 56 9.93 -10.42 -19.35
N GLU A 57 10.43 -9.55 -20.23
CA GLU A 57 10.21 -8.09 -20.11
C GLU A 57 8.75 -7.71 -20.31
N ARG A 58 8.07 -8.33 -21.28
CA ARG A 58 6.62 -8.13 -21.50
C ARG A 58 5.79 -8.67 -20.35
N SER A 59 6.21 -9.78 -19.74
CA SER A 59 5.59 -10.31 -18.53
C SER A 59 5.74 -9.35 -17.35
N LEU A 60 6.92 -8.77 -17.14
CA LEU A 60 7.17 -7.73 -16.13
C LEU A 60 6.30 -6.49 -16.36
N GLU A 61 6.31 -5.95 -17.57
CA GLU A 61 5.52 -4.78 -17.94
C GLU A 61 4.03 -5.03 -17.66
N THR A 62 3.51 -6.17 -18.11
CA THR A 62 2.10 -6.56 -17.89
C THR A 62 1.77 -6.65 -16.41
N ARG A 63 2.67 -7.20 -15.58
CA ARG A 63 2.43 -7.29 -14.14
C ARG A 63 2.41 -5.94 -13.45
N LEU A 64 3.33 -5.02 -13.80
CA LEU A 64 3.32 -3.64 -13.29
C LEU A 64 2.03 -2.92 -13.70
N LYS A 65 1.62 -3.11 -14.95
CA LYS A 65 0.37 -2.61 -15.51
C LYS A 65 -0.86 -3.11 -14.75
N VAL A 66 -0.94 -4.41 -14.48
CA VAL A 66 -2.03 -5.01 -13.67
C VAL A 66 -2.02 -4.49 -12.23
N GLY A 67 -0.84 -4.27 -11.64
CA GLY A 67 -0.70 -3.65 -10.31
C GLY A 67 -1.35 -2.25 -10.24
N GLU A 68 -1.15 -1.43 -11.28
CA GLU A 68 -1.80 -0.12 -11.39
C GLU A 68 -3.32 -0.23 -11.56
N VAL A 69 -3.81 -1.21 -12.33
CA VAL A 69 -5.26 -1.47 -12.47
C VAL A 69 -5.87 -1.85 -11.12
N LEU A 70 -5.21 -2.74 -10.37
CA LEU A 70 -5.64 -3.15 -9.03
C LEU A 70 -5.75 -1.95 -8.07
N MET A 71 -4.79 -1.03 -8.13
CA MET A 71 -4.84 0.20 -7.32
C MET A 71 -5.91 1.17 -7.77
N ARG A 72 -6.12 1.35 -9.08
CA ARG A 72 -7.23 2.21 -9.55
C ARG A 72 -8.58 1.63 -9.19
N ALA A 73 -8.75 0.32 -9.29
CA ALA A 73 -9.95 -0.36 -8.83
C ALA A 73 -10.14 -0.14 -7.33
N SER A 74 -9.10 -0.34 -6.51
CA SER A 74 -9.18 -0.12 -5.05
C SER A 74 -9.53 1.32 -4.69
N ARG A 75 -9.06 2.31 -5.46
CA ARG A 75 -9.44 3.72 -5.31
C ARG A 75 -10.91 3.97 -5.67
N ALA A 76 -11.39 3.40 -6.77
CA ALA A 76 -12.74 3.62 -7.28
C ALA A 76 -13.83 3.05 -6.35
N MET A 77 -13.53 1.95 -5.66
CA MET A 77 -14.50 1.24 -4.81
C MET A 77 -14.80 1.92 -3.46
N GLY A 78 -14.14 3.04 -3.12
CA GLY A 78 -14.51 3.86 -1.95
C GLY A 78 -14.67 3.09 -0.63
N GLU A 79 -15.80 3.28 0.06
CA GLU A 79 -16.15 2.63 1.35
C GLU A 79 -16.38 1.11 1.25
N LEU A 80 -16.43 0.52 0.04
CA LEU A 80 -16.44 -0.95 -0.14
C LEU A 80 -15.03 -1.56 0.00
N ALA A 81 -14.00 -0.72 0.15
CA ALA A 81 -12.61 -1.12 0.33
C ALA A 81 -12.34 -2.13 1.46
N PRO A 82 -13.04 -2.19 2.61
CA PRO A 82 -12.66 -3.10 3.69
C PRO A 82 -12.72 -4.59 3.33
N HIS A 83 -13.73 -5.02 2.57
CA HIS A 83 -13.88 -6.42 2.15
C HIS A 83 -12.80 -6.88 1.16
N LEU A 84 -12.22 -5.93 0.42
CA LEU A 84 -11.21 -6.18 -0.62
C LEU A 84 -9.80 -5.79 -0.18
N GLY A 85 -9.71 -4.96 0.86
CA GLY A 85 -8.49 -4.45 1.43
C GLY A 85 -7.59 -5.56 1.94
N GLN A 86 -8.15 -6.50 2.71
CA GLN A 86 -7.36 -7.61 3.24
C GLN A 86 -6.80 -8.53 2.13
N PRO A 87 -7.59 -9.01 1.15
CA PRO A 87 -7.05 -9.72 -0.01
C PRO A 87 -5.97 -8.96 -0.77
N LEU A 88 -6.18 -7.66 -1.02
CA LEU A 88 -5.22 -6.81 -1.74
C LEU A 88 -3.92 -6.60 -0.96
N VAL A 89 -3.99 -6.34 0.35
CA VAL A 89 -2.82 -6.28 1.22
C VAL A 89 -2.06 -7.60 1.17
N GLY A 90 -2.74 -8.73 1.28
CA GLY A 90 -2.11 -10.05 1.19
C GLY A 90 -1.40 -10.29 -0.16
N VAL A 91 -1.93 -9.77 -1.27
CA VAL A 91 -1.30 -9.89 -2.58
C VAL A 91 -0.07 -8.99 -2.69
N PHE A 92 -0.15 -7.73 -2.26
CA PHE A 92 1.00 -6.84 -2.29
C PHE A 92 2.10 -7.30 -1.33
N LEU A 93 1.75 -7.82 -0.15
CA LEU A 93 2.68 -8.45 0.78
C LEU A 93 3.38 -9.69 0.17
N ARG A 94 2.70 -10.47 -0.67
CA ARG A 94 3.36 -11.55 -1.44
C ARG A 94 4.30 -10.99 -2.50
N GLY A 95 3.87 -9.94 -3.21
CA GLY A 95 4.66 -9.31 -4.27
C GLY A 95 5.93 -8.61 -3.79
N THR A 96 6.05 -8.28 -2.49
CA THR A 96 7.33 -7.82 -1.92
C THR A 96 8.42 -8.89 -1.88
N ARG A 97 8.11 -10.15 -2.23
CA ARG A 97 9.08 -11.24 -2.37
C ARG A 97 9.39 -11.58 -3.83
N ASP A 98 8.94 -10.77 -4.77
CA ASP A 98 9.18 -10.99 -6.20
C ASP A 98 10.68 -10.96 -6.52
N PRO A 99 11.18 -11.78 -7.47
CA PRO A 99 12.55 -11.67 -7.94
C PRO A 99 12.90 -10.28 -8.50
N ASP A 100 11.93 -9.58 -9.11
CA ASP A 100 12.15 -8.27 -9.72
C ASP A 100 11.93 -7.12 -8.72
N ALA A 101 12.95 -6.27 -8.57
CA ALA A 101 12.94 -5.16 -7.63
C ALA A 101 11.88 -4.09 -7.96
N SER A 102 11.60 -3.86 -9.25
CA SER A 102 10.57 -2.92 -9.71
C SER A 102 9.19 -3.38 -9.25
N VAL A 103 8.92 -4.69 -9.29
CA VAL A 103 7.66 -5.24 -8.78
C VAL A 103 7.60 -5.13 -7.27
N ARG A 104 8.69 -5.43 -6.55
CA ARG A 104 8.73 -5.25 -5.09
C ARG A 104 8.43 -3.81 -4.69
N ALA A 105 9.06 -2.82 -5.35
CA ALA A 105 8.85 -1.40 -5.11
C ALA A 105 7.42 -0.95 -5.47
N SER A 106 6.87 -1.43 -6.58
CA SER A 106 5.47 -1.19 -6.97
C SER A 106 4.50 -1.74 -5.93
N CYS A 107 4.71 -2.98 -5.46
CA CYS A 107 3.89 -3.59 -4.41
C CYS A 107 3.91 -2.77 -3.13
N LEU A 108 5.09 -2.28 -2.71
CA LEU A 108 5.22 -1.45 -1.52
C LEU A 108 4.50 -0.10 -1.68
N SER A 109 4.62 0.53 -2.85
CA SER A 109 3.91 1.78 -3.14
C SER A 109 2.39 1.59 -3.06
N ASN A 110 1.89 0.53 -3.68
CA ASN A 110 0.48 0.15 -3.65
C ASN A 110 0.00 -0.18 -2.23
N LEU A 111 0.84 -0.89 -1.46
CA LEU A 111 0.56 -1.25 -0.08
C LEU A 111 0.44 -0.01 0.81
N GLY A 112 1.35 0.96 0.69
CA GLY A 112 1.32 2.18 1.50
C GLY A 112 0.06 3.01 1.27
N GLU A 113 -0.34 3.17 0.01
CA GLU A 113 -1.59 3.86 -0.31
C GLU A 113 -2.82 3.08 0.16
N LEU A 114 -2.85 1.76 -0.04
CA LEU A 114 -3.97 0.94 0.41
C LEU A 114 -4.13 1.02 1.93
N CYS A 115 -3.03 0.91 2.68
CA CYS A 115 -3.07 0.97 4.14
C CYS A 115 -3.55 2.33 4.66
N GLN A 116 -3.26 3.43 3.97
CA GLN A 116 -3.78 4.76 4.31
C GLN A 116 -5.31 4.81 4.25
N LYS A 117 -5.97 3.95 3.46
CA LYS A 117 -7.43 3.92 3.29
C LYS A 117 -8.15 2.93 4.20
N LEU A 118 -7.43 1.96 4.77
CA LEU A 118 -8.06 0.89 5.53
C LEU A 118 -8.41 1.28 6.96
N ASP A 119 -7.87 2.37 7.49
CA ASP A 119 -8.15 2.85 8.85
C ASP A 119 -8.11 1.70 9.88
N TYR A 120 -9.21 1.46 10.61
CA TYR A 120 -9.33 0.39 11.61
C TYR A 120 -9.31 -1.02 11.01
N ALA A 121 -9.66 -1.19 9.72
CA ALA A 121 -9.61 -2.49 9.05
C ALA A 121 -8.17 -3.01 8.87
N LEU A 122 -7.18 -2.14 9.08
CA LEU A 122 -5.77 -2.53 9.09
C LEU A 122 -5.39 -3.36 10.33
N GLY A 123 -6.10 -3.21 11.46
CA GLY A 123 -5.75 -3.80 12.76
C GLY A 123 -5.27 -5.26 12.70
N PRO A 124 -6.05 -6.19 12.08
CA PRO A 124 -5.67 -7.60 11.97
C PRO A 124 -4.37 -7.88 11.19
N LEU A 125 -3.92 -6.94 10.34
CA LEU A 125 -2.78 -7.10 9.44
C LEU A 125 -1.52 -6.36 9.92
N THR A 126 -1.61 -5.60 11.01
CA THR A 126 -0.53 -4.72 11.50
C THR A 126 0.77 -5.47 11.82
N GLN A 127 0.67 -6.65 12.43
CA GLN A 127 1.82 -7.49 12.77
C GLN A 127 2.55 -8.02 11.53
N GLU A 128 1.79 -8.53 10.55
CA GLU A 128 2.34 -9.03 9.29
C GLU A 128 3.01 -7.90 8.49
N LEU A 129 2.34 -6.74 8.45
CA LEU A 129 2.84 -5.54 7.80
C LEU A 129 4.15 -5.05 8.44
N SER A 130 4.16 -4.87 9.76
CA SER A 130 5.34 -4.42 10.51
C SER A 130 6.53 -5.36 10.33
N SER A 131 6.27 -6.68 10.44
CA SER A 131 7.30 -7.70 10.25
C SER A 131 7.88 -7.68 8.84
N CYS A 132 7.03 -7.55 7.82
CA CYS A 132 7.44 -7.47 6.42
C CYS A 132 8.30 -6.22 6.17
N LEU A 133 7.83 -5.04 6.58
CA LEU A 133 8.54 -3.78 6.38
C LEU A 133 9.89 -3.76 7.12
N THR A 134 9.92 -4.24 8.36
CA THR A 134 11.15 -4.33 9.16
C THR A 134 12.16 -5.28 8.53
N ALA A 135 11.71 -6.42 7.99
CA ALA A 135 12.57 -7.36 7.28
C ALA A 135 13.16 -6.70 6.02
N LEU A 136 12.32 -6.10 5.17
CA LEU A 136 12.76 -5.42 3.94
C LEU A 136 13.79 -4.33 4.23
N ILE A 137 13.51 -3.47 5.22
CA ILE A 137 14.44 -2.41 5.64
C ILE A 137 15.83 -2.99 5.97
N LYS A 138 15.89 -4.13 6.67
CA LYS A 138 17.15 -4.69 7.18
C LYS A 138 17.88 -5.59 6.18
N THR A 139 17.16 -6.25 5.28
CA THR A 139 17.75 -7.33 4.46
C THR A 139 17.75 -7.05 2.97
N GLU A 140 16.98 -6.07 2.50
CA GLU A 140 16.87 -5.78 1.07
C GLU A 140 18.12 -5.06 0.54
N LYS A 141 18.59 -5.52 -0.61
CA LYS A 141 19.80 -5.02 -1.25
C LYS A 141 19.52 -3.76 -2.07
N GLU A 142 18.36 -3.73 -2.72
CA GLU A 142 18.01 -2.65 -3.63
C GLU A 142 17.52 -1.42 -2.85
N ALA A 143 18.19 -0.28 -3.07
CA ALA A 143 17.88 0.95 -2.35
C ALA A 143 16.44 1.43 -2.61
N GLU A 144 15.94 1.28 -3.83
CA GLU A 144 14.57 1.68 -4.18
C GLU A 144 13.50 0.93 -3.37
N VAL A 145 13.71 -0.36 -3.11
CA VAL A 145 12.78 -1.19 -2.34
C VAL A 145 12.86 -0.82 -0.86
N ARG A 146 14.07 -0.55 -0.32
CA ARG A 146 14.22 -0.02 1.05
C ARG A 146 13.54 1.33 1.22
N ARG A 147 13.74 2.27 0.30
CA ARG A 147 13.06 3.58 0.28
C ARG A 147 11.55 3.42 0.27
N ALA A 148 11.03 2.51 -0.56
CA ALA A 148 9.60 2.23 -0.63
C ALA A 148 9.06 1.65 0.69
N ALA A 149 9.79 0.74 1.34
CA ALA A 149 9.39 0.18 2.64
C ALA A 149 9.33 1.26 3.74
N VAL A 150 10.32 2.15 3.80
CA VAL A 150 10.30 3.30 4.72
C VAL A 150 9.13 4.22 4.41
N HIS A 151 8.85 4.46 3.13
CA HIS A 151 7.73 5.28 2.70
C HIS A 151 6.37 4.70 3.11
N VAL A 152 6.19 3.38 3.09
CA VAL A 152 4.97 2.73 3.62
C VAL A 152 4.77 3.09 5.09
N ILE A 153 5.83 3.07 5.92
CA ILE A 153 5.73 3.46 7.33
C ILE A 153 5.28 4.92 7.46
N ALA A 154 5.85 5.83 6.65
CA ALA A 154 5.43 7.23 6.64
C ALA A 154 3.95 7.40 6.26
N LEU A 155 3.48 6.68 5.23
CA LEU A 155 2.09 6.72 4.78
C LEU A 155 1.12 6.16 5.83
N LEU A 156 1.52 5.11 6.55
CA LEU A 156 0.74 4.56 7.66
C LEU A 156 0.53 5.58 8.78
N LEU A 157 1.61 6.21 9.24
CA LEU A 157 1.57 7.19 10.32
C LEU A 157 0.70 8.39 9.94
N ARG A 158 0.90 8.91 8.71
CA ARG A 158 0.12 10.03 8.19
C ARG A 158 -1.35 9.68 7.97
N GLY A 159 -1.63 8.48 7.45
CA GLY A 159 -2.98 8.02 7.16
C GLY A 159 -3.81 7.78 8.42
N LEU A 160 -3.23 7.13 9.42
CA LEU A 160 -3.91 6.85 10.67
C LEU A 160 -4.02 8.10 11.56
N SER A 161 -3.05 9.03 11.46
CA SER A 161 -3.03 10.29 12.23
C SER A 161 -3.25 10.00 13.73
N ASP A 162 -4.28 10.59 14.35
CA ASP A 162 -4.59 10.41 15.78
C ASP A 162 -4.92 8.96 16.16
N ARG A 163 -5.35 8.13 15.20
CA ARG A 163 -5.66 6.70 15.41
C ARG A 163 -4.43 5.81 15.41
N THR A 164 -3.24 6.34 15.11
CA THR A 164 -1.99 5.58 15.04
C THR A 164 -1.73 4.79 16.33
N THR A 165 -1.93 5.40 17.49
CA THR A 165 -1.66 4.78 18.81
C THR A 165 -2.70 3.70 19.19
N GLU A 166 -3.87 3.72 18.56
CA GLU A 166 -4.90 2.70 18.71
C GLU A 166 -4.64 1.52 17.78
N VAL A 167 -4.47 1.80 16.48
CA VAL A 167 -4.37 0.78 15.43
C VAL A 167 -3.00 0.10 15.42
N LEU A 168 -1.91 0.86 15.57
CA LEU A 168 -0.54 0.32 15.53
C LEU A 168 0.01 0.02 16.92
N ARG A 169 -0.82 0.01 17.98
CA ARG A 169 -0.39 -0.13 19.38
C ARG A 169 0.71 -1.17 19.60
N ASP A 170 0.50 -2.36 19.05
CA ASP A 170 1.36 -3.52 19.31
C ASP A 170 2.63 -3.55 18.44
N VAL A 171 2.71 -2.71 17.41
CA VAL A 171 3.82 -2.67 16.45
C VAL A 171 4.55 -1.33 16.38
N LEU A 172 4.00 -0.28 17.01
CA LEU A 172 4.49 1.09 16.90
C LEU A 172 5.95 1.22 17.34
N LEU A 173 6.33 0.51 18.40
CA LEU A 173 7.70 0.48 18.91
C LEU A 173 8.67 -0.18 17.92
N ASP A 174 8.23 -1.22 17.22
CA ASP A 174 9.06 -1.92 16.24
C ASP A 174 9.26 -1.07 14.98
N LEU A 175 8.20 -0.39 14.52
CA LEU A 175 8.28 0.58 13.42
C LEU A 175 9.22 1.74 13.78
N TYR A 176 9.08 2.31 14.99
CA TYR A 176 10.01 3.34 15.49
C TYR A 176 11.47 2.86 15.47
N ARG A 177 11.72 1.64 16.00
CA ARG A 177 13.08 1.06 16.01
C ARG A 177 13.61 0.81 14.61
N ALA A 178 12.77 0.38 13.67
CA ALA A 178 13.14 0.21 12.27
C ALA A 178 13.56 1.55 11.64
N LEU A 179 12.79 2.62 11.85
CA LEU A 179 13.14 3.96 11.36
C LEU A 179 14.45 4.48 11.99
N LYS A 180 14.65 4.32 13.30
CA LYS A 180 15.92 4.69 13.96
C LYS A 180 17.10 3.87 13.44
N TRP A 181 16.87 2.61 13.05
CA TRP A 181 17.91 1.78 12.43
C TRP A 181 18.29 2.33 11.05
N VAL A 182 17.31 2.68 10.20
CA VAL A 182 17.58 3.27 8.86
C VAL A 182 18.46 4.50 8.99
N ILE A 183 18.12 5.44 9.88
CA ILE A 183 18.89 6.68 10.08
C ILE A 183 20.34 6.42 10.50
N ARG A 184 20.59 5.34 11.22
CA ARG A 184 21.93 5.02 11.75
C ARG A 184 22.77 4.18 10.80
N SER A 185 22.13 3.43 9.90
CA SER A 185 22.78 2.27 9.28
C SER A 185 22.47 2.08 7.80
N ASP A 186 21.43 2.70 7.25
CA ASP A 186 21.16 2.58 5.81
C ASP A 186 22.20 3.39 5.02
N PRO A 187 22.87 2.79 4.00
CA PRO A 187 23.83 3.51 3.17
C PRO A 187 23.16 4.53 2.23
N ASP A 188 21.84 4.47 2.05
CA ASP A 188 21.12 5.33 1.13
C ASP A 188 20.57 6.60 1.82
N GLU A 189 21.09 7.76 1.43
CA GLU A 189 20.70 9.04 2.03
C GLU A 189 19.21 9.37 1.85
N VAL A 190 18.59 8.96 0.75
CA VAL A 190 17.17 9.20 0.50
C VAL A 190 16.31 8.38 1.47
N ALA A 191 16.67 7.12 1.72
CA ALA A 191 16.01 6.29 2.73
C ALA A 191 16.17 6.90 4.14
N VAL A 192 17.34 7.44 4.46
CA VAL A 192 17.59 8.15 5.72
C VAL A 192 16.68 9.38 5.87
N VAL A 193 16.57 10.22 4.84
CA VAL A 193 15.68 11.40 4.85
C VAL A 193 14.22 10.97 4.99
N HIS A 194 13.77 9.95 4.25
CA HIS A 194 12.41 9.43 4.39
C HIS A 194 12.13 8.91 5.82
N ALA A 195 13.13 8.29 6.46
CA ALA A 195 12.98 7.81 7.83
C ALA A 195 12.94 8.94 8.86
N GLN A 196 13.67 10.04 8.63
CA GLN A 196 13.59 11.25 9.46
C GLN A 196 12.19 11.86 9.40
N LEU A 197 11.65 12.07 8.20
CA LEU A 197 10.30 12.58 8.01
C LEU A 197 9.24 11.68 8.67
N ALA A 198 9.38 10.36 8.54
CA ALA A 198 8.47 9.42 9.20
C ALA A 198 8.53 9.51 10.74
N LEU A 199 9.72 9.77 11.32
CA LEU A 199 9.85 9.97 12.76
C LEU A 199 9.28 11.32 13.21
N GLU A 200 9.38 12.38 12.41
CA GLU A 200 8.74 13.66 12.70
C GLU A 200 7.21 13.51 12.75
N GLU A 201 6.63 12.80 11.77
CA GLU A 201 5.19 12.46 11.78
C GLU A 201 4.79 11.67 13.04
N LEU A 202 5.62 10.70 13.44
CA LEU A 202 5.38 9.93 14.66
C LEU A 202 5.48 10.81 15.92
N ASP A 203 6.47 11.70 15.99
CA ASP A 203 6.65 12.61 17.12
C ASP A 203 5.43 13.55 17.26
N ASP A 204 4.88 14.04 16.15
CA ASP A 204 3.68 14.87 16.15
C ASP A 204 2.42 14.10 16.58
N VAL A 205 2.28 12.85 16.14
CA VAL A 205 1.21 11.94 16.62
C VAL A 205 1.35 11.71 18.12
N MET A 206 2.55 11.42 18.61
CA MET A 206 2.81 11.15 20.03
C MET A 206 2.59 12.39 20.91
N ARG A 207 2.97 13.58 20.44
CA ARG A 207 2.70 14.84 21.15
C ARG A 207 1.20 15.10 21.30
N ARG A 208 0.41 14.89 20.24
CA ARG A 208 -1.05 15.01 20.28
C ARG A 208 -1.69 14.01 21.25
N PHE A 209 -1.16 12.78 21.29
CA PHE A 209 -1.62 11.75 22.21
C PHE A 209 -1.28 12.06 23.68
N LEU A 210 -0.06 12.50 23.98
CA LEU A 210 0.41 12.77 25.34
C LEU A 210 -0.12 14.10 25.90
N PHE A 211 -0.33 15.10 25.04
CA PHE A 211 -0.79 16.44 25.40
C PHE A 211 -2.05 16.82 24.62
N PRO A 212 -3.20 16.15 24.86
CA PRO A 212 -4.43 16.48 24.18
C PRO A 212 -4.84 17.91 24.53
N GLY A 213 -5.21 18.71 23.53
CA GLY A 213 -5.64 20.09 23.73
C GLY A 213 -6.78 20.16 24.74
N GLN A 214 -6.63 20.98 25.78
CA GLN A 214 -7.69 21.20 26.76
C GLN A 214 -8.92 21.81 26.06
N LYS A 215 -10.01 21.04 25.91
CA LYS A 215 -11.32 21.61 25.59
C LYS A 215 -11.81 22.37 26.81
N LEU A 216 -11.70 23.70 26.79
CA LEU A 216 -12.32 24.58 27.77
C LEU A 216 -13.86 24.50 27.62
N GLU A 217 -14.47 23.46 28.18
CA GLU A 217 -15.92 23.43 28.34
C GLU A 217 -16.31 24.42 29.44
N LYS A 218 -16.77 25.61 29.05
CA LYS A 218 -17.42 26.53 30.00
C LYS A 218 -18.69 25.86 30.52
N LYS A 219 -18.61 25.19 31.68
CA LYS A 219 -19.79 24.81 32.46
C LYS A 219 -20.47 26.09 32.95
N ILE A 220 -21.46 26.55 32.19
CA ILE A 220 -22.39 27.57 32.66
C ILE A 220 -23.23 26.91 33.75
N ARG A 221 -22.93 27.22 35.01
CA ARG A 221 -23.83 26.91 36.13
C ARG A 221 -24.83 28.05 36.25
N VAL A 222 -26.09 27.78 35.92
CA VAL A 222 -27.20 28.67 36.31
C VAL A 222 -27.45 28.42 37.78
N LEU A 223 -27.22 29.43 38.62
CA LEU A 223 -27.58 29.40 40.03
C LEU A 223 -29.08 29.72 40.13
N SER A 224 -29.88 28.74 40.56
CA SER A 224 -31.29 28.90 40.95
C SER A 224 -31.40 29.13 42.45
#